data_AF-A0A4V1R036-F1
#
_entry.id   AF-A0A4V1R036-F1
#
_cell.length_a   1.000
_cell.length_b   1.000
_cell.length_c   1.000
_cell.angle_alpha   90.00
_cell.angle_beta   90.00
_cell.angle_gamma   90.00
#
_symmetry.space_group_name_H-M   'P 1'
#
loop_
_entity.id
_entity.type
_entity.pdbx_description
1 polymer ?
#
loop_
_entity_poly.entity_id
_entity_poly.type
_entity_poly.pdbx_seq_one_letter_code
_entity_poly.pdbx_strand_id
1 'polypeptide(L)'
;MSLPEAPARASKKRRPLNMRKKMKSGIIISAAALLLAALFGYTEFFYGPIKKWNYKRDVLQYLHSKYDEPMKVTKVVYYWDSALPISAVAYPADKPDLSFTVMPDKSSPSGYRDGYAPELWKFQASADLQPILSDIDEEYLTQTELAFACCQVSEYDYDAIQGTVPDYRDTELPFELTIRINRAMKATDITTMHHYLSALQTKEKPELEQIMFVFSPNHSSAQIQYRFPGTSLGDIEQTDLEKFNESRLPAKDIATITGASVQWDGENEQAVFTLNNTVLKVNSWGYEALLNGEIIESPLDAYIGGENELLVPVRLIEQAFDTSISLEDV
;
A
#
# COMPACT_ATOMS: atom_id res chain seq x y z
N MET A 1 89.55 -67.62 -26.03
CA MET A 1 88.85 -68.61 -25.21
C MET A 1 88.00 -67.82 -24.22
N SER A 2 86.67 -67.99 -24.35
CA SER A 2 85.53 -67.47 -23.57
C SER A 2 85.78 -66.67 -22.28
N LEU A 3 85.02 -65.57 -22.09
CA LEU A 3 83.96 -65.44 -21.06
C LEU A 3 83.05 -64.21 -21.39
N PRO A 4 81.76 -64.23 -21.00
CA PRO A 4 80.70 -63.40 -21.55
C PRO A 4 80.56 -62.03 -20.85
N GLU A 5 80.15 -61.03 -21.63
CA GLU A 5 79.74 -59.71 -21.18
C GLU A 5 78.45 -59.81 -20.34
N ALA A 6 78.50 -59.37 -19.09
CA ALA A 6 77.35 -59.35 -18.19
C ALA A 6 76.39 -58.21 -18.56
N PRO A 7 75.05 -58.43 -18.57
CA PRO A 7 74.11 -57.38 -18.92
C PRO A 7 74.02 -56.32 -17.81
N ALA A 8 74.19 -55.06 -18.20
CA ALA A 8 74.05 -53.89 -17.35
C ALA A 8 72.64 -53.84 -16.72
N ARG A 9 72.58 -53.85 -15.38
CA ARG A 9 71.33 -53.67 -14.61
C ARG A 9 70.74 -52.29 -14.89
N ALA A 10 69.58 -52.26 -15.55
CA ALA A 10 68.77 -51.07 -15.74
C ALA A 10 68.37 -50.46 -14.37
N SER A 11 68.88 -49.26 -14.07
CA SER A 11 68.51 -48.51 -12.87
C SER A 11 67.08 -47.97 -13.01
N LYS A 12 66.15 -48.61 -12.29
CA LYS A 12 64.76 -48.21 -12.22
C LYS A 12 64.67 -46.86 -11.50
N LYS A 13 64.63 -45.75 -12.26
CA LYS A 13 64.42 -44.37 -11.78
C LYS A 13 63.21 -44.35 -10.83
N ARG A 14 63.45 -44.37 -9.51
CA ARG A 14 62.41 -44.16 -8.50
C ARG A 14 61.90 -42.73 -8.65
N ARG A 15 60.77 -42.55 -9.32
CA ARG A 15 60.08 -41.24 -9.35
C ARG A 15 59.80 -40.81 -7.91
N PRO A 16 60.18 -39.60 -7.50
CA PRO A 16 60.09 -39.18 -6.10
C PRO A 16 58.62 -39.16 -5.66
N LEU A 17 58.30 -39.94 -4.62
CA LEU A 17 56.95 -40.09 -4.05
C LEU A 17 56.32 -38.73 -3.66
N ASN A 18 57.16 -37.72 -3.42
CA ASN A 18 56.74 -36.35 -3.07
C ASN A 18 56.04 -35.58 -4.19
N MET A 19 56.19 -35.97 -5.46
CA MET A 19 55.56 -35.25 -6.58
C MET A 19 54.05 -35.52 -6.68
N ARG A 20 53.60 -36.74 -6.31
CA ARG A 20 52.17 -37.11 -6.30
C ARG A 20 51.37 -36.41 -5.20
N LYS A 21 51.97 -36.13 -4.04
CA LYS A 21 51.30 -35.40 -2.95
C LYS A 21 51.07 -33.93 -3.31
N LYS A 22 52.06 -33.26 -3.92
CA LYS A 22 51.96 -31.86 -4.38
C LYS A 22 50.93 -31.66 -5.49
N MET A 23 50.79 -32.65 -6.39
CA MET A 23 49.79 -32.59 -7.47
C MET A 23 48.36 -32.74 -6.93
N LYS A 24 48.14 -33.64 -5.97
CA LYS A 24 46.82 -33.82 -5.32
C LYS A 24 46.39 -32.60 -4.52
N SER A 25 47.32 -31.96 -3.79
CA SER A 25 47.01 -30.72 -3.06
C SER A 25 46.67 -29.56 -3.99
N GLY A 26 47.36 -29.44 -5.14
CA GLY A 26 47.06 -28.40 -6.14
C GLY A 26 45.65 -28.54 -6.74
N ILE A 27 45.22 -29.78 -7.03
CA ILE A 27 43.87 -30.05 -7.56
C ILE A 27 42.80 -29.69 -6.52
N ILE A 28 43.00 -30.06 -5.25
CA ILE A 28 42.04 -29.76 -4.18
C ILE A 28 41.91 -28.24 -3.98
N ILE A 29 43.02 -27.50 -3.96
CA ILE A 29 43.01 -26.03 -3.82
C ILE A 29 42.28 -25.38 -5.00
N SER A 30 42.55 -25.84 -6.23
CA SER A 30 41.89 -25.32 -7.43
C SER A 30 40.37 -25.58 -7.42
N ALA A 31 39.97 -26.81 -7.07
CA ALA A 31 38.55 -27.16 -6.97
C ALA A 31 37.83 -26.36 -5.87
N ALA A 32 38.47 -26.15 -4.71
CA ALA A 32 37.91 -25.34 -3.64
C ALA A 32 37.77 -23.85 -4.05
N ALA A 33 38.76 -23.30 -4.76
CA ALA A 33 38.69 -21.94 -5.28
C ALA A 33 37.57 -21.76 -6.31
N LEU A 34 37.39 -22.72 -7.22
CA LEU A 34 36.29 -22.71 -8.18
C LEU A 34 34.92 -22.79 -7.50
N LEU A 35 34.78 -23.64 -6.48
CA LEU A 35 33.53 -23.75 -5.73
C LEU A 35 33.21 -22.47 -4.96
N LEU A 36 34.22 -21.83 -4.35
CA LEU A 36 34.05 -20.51 -3.71
C LEU A 36 33.68 -19.42 -4.71
N ALA A 37 34.30 -19.39 -5.89
CA ALA A 37 33.96 -18.44 -6.95
C ALA A 37 32.54 -18.65 -7.47
N ALA A 38 32.11 -19.91 -7.66
CA ALA A 38 30.76 -20.25 -8.06
C ALA A 38 29.72 -19.88 -6.99
N LEU A 39 30.02 -20.18 -5.71
CA LEU A 39 29.17 -19.80 -4.58
C LEU A 39 29.06 -18.28 -4.46
N PHE A 40 30.18 -17.57 -4.58
CA PHE A 40 30.19 -16.11 -4.57
C PHE A 40 29.37 -15.54 -5.75
N GLY A 41 29.58 -16.05 -6.96
CA GLY A 41 28.80 -15.67 -8.14
C GLY A 41 27.30 -15.94 -7.96
N TYR A 42 26.93 -17.08 -7.39
CA TYR A 42 25.55 -17.41 -7.02
C TYR A 42 25.00 -16.41 -6.00
N THR A 43 25.73 -16.10 -4.93
CA THR A 43 25.27 -15.14 -3.91
C THR A 43 25.11 -13.73 -4.47
N GLU A 44 26.01 -13.29 -5.36
CA GLU A 44 25.91 -11.99 -6.02
C GLU A 44 24.76 -11.95 -7.03
N PHE A 45 24.53 -13.05 -7.75
CA PHE A 45 23.43 -13.17 -8.69
C PHE A 45 22.07 -13.11 -7.98
N PHE A 46 21.89 -13.89 -6.90
CA PHE A 46 20.59 -14.01 -6.22
C PHE A 46 20.35 -12.94 -5.14
N TYR A 47 21.39 -12.48 -4.44
CA TYR A 47 21.24 -11.56 -3.30
C TYR A 47 21.89 -10.19 -3.52
N GLY A 48 22.80 -10.08 -4.49
CA GLY A 48 23.50 -8.85 -4.86
C GLY A 48 24.10 -8.06 -3.69
N PRO A 49 24.78 -8.68 -2.69
CA PRO A 49 25.33 -7.94 -1.54
C PRO A 49 26.24 -6.78 -1.94
N ILE A 50 27.07 -6.91 -2.98
CA ILE A 50 27.92 -5.81 -3.43
C ILE A 50 27.08 -4.71 -4.06
N LYS A 51 26.14 -5.07 -4.94
CA LYS A 51 25.19 -4.10 -5.51
C LYS A 51 24.42 -3.36 -4.42
N LYS A 52 23.92 -4.06 -3.41
CA LYS A 52 23.20 -3.47 -2.27
C LYS A 52 24.08 -2.54 -1.44
N TRP A 53 25.34 -2.91 -1.20
CA TRP A 53 26.29 -2.08 -0.47
C TRP A 53 26.63 -0.79 -1.22
N ASN A 54 26.94 -0.90 -2.52
CA ASN A 54 27.17 0.26 -3.39
C ASN A 54 25.93 1.16 -3.42
N TYR A 55 24.75 0.58 -3.68
CA TYR A 55 23.49 1.31 -3.73
C TYR A 55 23.18 2.03 -2.40
N LYS A 56 23.40 1.38 -1.26
CA LYS A 56 23.25 2.01 0.07
C LYS A 56 24.15 3.24 0.22
N ARG A 57 25.43 3.13 -0.17
CA ARG A 57 26.39 4.24 -0.09
C ARG A 57 25.97 5.39 -1.01
N ASP A 58 25.59 5.07 -2.23
CA ASP A 58 25.22 6.06 -3.24
C ASP A 58 23.91 6.78 -2.85
N VAL A 59 22.93 6.07 -2.28
CA VAL A 59 21.70 6.66 -1.68
C VAL A 59 22.03 7.57 -0.50
N LEU A 60 22.92 7.16 0.40
CA LEU A 60 23.33 8.02 1.53
C LEU A 60 24.00 9.30 1.05
N GLN A 61 24.85 9.21 0.02
CA GLN A 61 25.49 10.37 -0.58
C GLN A 61 24.46 11.29 -1.25
N TYR A 62 23.50 10.72 -1.99
CA TYR A 62 22.40 11.45 -2.59
C TYR A 62 21.60 12.23 -1.53
N LEU A 63 21.14 11.55 -0.47
CA LEU A 63 20.35 12.17 0.58
C LEU A 63 21.13 13.24 1.34
N HIS A 64 22.42 12.99 1.63
CA HIS A 64 23.29 13.98 2.27
C HIS A 64 23.53 15.22 1.39
N SER A 65 23.54 15.06 0.07
CA SER A 65 23.67 16.18 -0.86
C SER A 65 22.35 16.93 -1.06
N LYS A 66 21.21 16.23 -0.95
CA LYS A 66 19.89 16.80 -1.21
C LYS A 66 19.29 17.49 0.01
N TYR A 67 19.51 16.96 1.21
CA TYR A 67 18.87 17.45 2.44
C TYR A 67 19.90 17.89 3.49
N ASP A 68 19.60 18.95 4.23
CA ASP A 68 20.47 19.52 5.28
C ASP A 68 20.39 18.75 6.61
N GLU A 69 20.09 17.46 6.57
CA GLU A 69 19.95 16.63 7.75
C GLU A 69 20.55 15.23 7.59
N PRO A 70 21.06 14.63 8.67
CA PRO A 70 21.69 13.32 8.62
C PRO A 70 20.65 12.21 8.41
N MET A 71 20.79 11.46 7.32
CA MET A 71 19.92 10.31 7.00
C MET A 71 20.59 8.96 7.32
N LYS A 72 19.77 7.94 7.58
CA LYS A 72 20.19 6.54 7.72
C LYS A 72 19.40 5.65 6.77
N VAL A 73 20.05 4.60 6.24
CA VAL A 73 19.40 3.58 5.40
C VAL A 73 19.28 2.28 6.18
N THR A 74 18.04 1.86 6.44
CA THR A 74 17.69 0.64 7.20
C THR A 74 17.93 -0.61 6.37
N LYS A 75 17.35 -0.66 5.16
CA LYS A 75 17.39 -1.84 4.28
C LYS A 75 17.48 -1.44 2.82
N VAL A 76 18.09 -2.32 2.03
CA VAL A 76 18.08 -2.27 0.57
C VAL A 76 17.38 -3.52 0.05
N VAL A 77 16.29 -3.34 -0.68
CA VAL A 77 15.46 -4.40 -1.24
C VAL A 77 15.78 -4.55 -2.71
N TYR A 78 15.89 -5.80 -3.17
CA TYR A 78 16.11 -6.14 -4.57
C TYR A 78 14.87 -6.86 -5.10
N TYR A 79 14.25 -6.33 -6.14
CA TYR A 79 13.07 -6.90 -6.78
C TYR A 79 13.52 -7.54 -8.10
N TRP A 80 13.67 -8.86 -8.11
CA TRP A 80 14.26 -9.60 -9.23
C TRP A 80 13.33 -9.70 -10.46
N ASP A 81 12.03 -9.45 -10.28
CA ASP A 81 10.95 -9.55 -11.26
C ASP A 81 10.32 -8.20 -11.63
N SER A 82 10.86 -7.09 -11.13
CA SER A 82 10.30 -5.75 -11.27
C SER A 82 11.08 -4.91 -12.28
N ALA A 83 10.37 -4.02 -12.99
CA ALA A 83 10.98 -2.95 -13.78
C ALA A 83 11.87 -2.01 -12.93
N LEU A 84 11.68 -2.00 -11.61
CA LEU A 84 12.45 -1.23 -10.62
C LEU A 84 13.24 -2.21 -9.75
N PRO A 85 14.47 -2.58 -10.15
CA PRO A 85 15.14 -3.76 -9.60
C PRO A 85 15.68 -3.56 -8.17
N ILE A 86 15.74 -2.33 -7.66
CA ILE A 86 16.33 -2.04 -6.35
C ILE A 86 15.67 -0.81 -5.72
N SER A 87 15.49 -0.83 -4.40
CA SER A 87 15.07 0.32 -3.59
C SER A 87 15.76 0.32 -2.23
N ALA A 88 15.82 1.48 -1.58
CA ALA A 88 16.30 1.63 -0.21
C ALA A 88 15.20 2.23 0.66
N VAL A 89 15.14 1.82 1.93
CA VAL A 89 14.32 2.49 2.94
C VAL A 89 15.25 3.30 3.84
N ALA A 90 14.97 4.60 3.94
CA ALA A 90 15.74 5.57 4.70
C ALA A 90 14.88 6.29 5.74
N TYR A 91 15.52 6.98 6.68
CA TYR A 91 14.90 7.79 7.72
C TYR A 91 15.87 8.86 8.25
N PRO A 92 15.38 10.02 8.75
CA PRO A 92 16.21 11.01 9.44
C PRO A 92 16.76 10.46 10.76
N ALA A 93 18.03 10.72 11.06
CA ALA A 93 18.70 10.11 12.21
C ALA A 93 18.06 10.41 13.57
N ASP A 94 17.33 11.53 13.67
CA ASP A 94 16.60 12.01 14.85
C ASP A 94 15.12 11.56 14.88
N LYS A 95 14.58 11.03 13.77
CA LYS A 95 13.17 10.60 13.62
C LYS A 95 13.08 9.19 13.00
N PRO A 96 13.40 8.12 13.76
CA PRO A 96 13.40 6.76 13.24
C PRO A 96 12.03 6.23 12.78
N ASP A 97 10.95 6.81 13.30
CA ASP A 97 9.57 6.45 12.92
C ASP A 97 9.16 7.04 11.56
N LEU A 98 9.89 8.05 11.07
CA LEU A 98 9.70 8.64 9.75
C LEU A 98 10.54 7.90 8.72
N SER A 99 9.98 6.84 8.12
CA SER A 99 10.65 6.07 7.07
C SER A 99 10.09 6.35 5.68
N PHE A 100 10.96 6.43 4.69
CA PHE A 100 10.60 6.69 3.30
C PHE A 100 11.43 5.84 2.33
N THR A 101 10.96 5.72 1.09
CA THR A 101 11.64 4.92 0.06
C THR A 101 12.46 5.80 -0.89
N VAL A 102 13.64 5.32 -1.27
CA VAL A 102 14.50 5.90 -2.32
C VAL A 102 14.66 4.89 -3.45
N MET A 103 14.38 5.33 -4.67
CA MET A 103 14.39 4.49 -5.87
C MET A 103 15.27 5.11 -6.96
N PRO A 104 15.87 4.30 -7.84
CA PRO A 104 16.49 4.82 -9.05
C PRO A 104 15.44 5.49 -9.94
N ASP A 105 15.79 6.64 -10.49
CA ASP A 105 14.96 7.36 -11.45
C ASP A 105 15.86 7.88 -12.57
N LYS A 106 15.67 7.35 -13.79
CA LYS A 106 16.47 7.72 -14.95
C LYS A 106 16.12 9.10 -15.52
N SER A 107 14.94 9.62 -15.20
CA SER A 107 14.52 10.97 -15.59
C SER A 107 15.05 12.04 -14.64
N SER A 108 15.34 11.68 -13.38
CA SER A 108 15.90 12.61 -12.40
C SER A 108 17.38 12.91 -12.69
N PRO A 109 17.83 14.18 -12.67
CA PRO A 109 19.24 14.55 -12.84
C PRO A 109 20.18 13.90 -11.80
N SER A 110 19.66 13.60 -10.61
CA SER A 110 20.41 12.92 -9.55
C SER A 110 20.53 11.41 -9.76
N GLY A 111 19.72 10.83 -10.67
CA GLY A 111 19.56 9.39 -10.85
C GLY A 111 18.64 8.73 -9.82
N TYR A 112 18.04 9.51 -8.90
CA TYR A 112 17.20 9.03 -7.81
C TYR A 112 15.94 9.87 -7.65
N ARG A 113 14.90 9.22 -7.13
CA ARG A 113 13.70 9.85 -6.56
C ARG A 113 13.49 9.32 -5.15
N ASP A 114 12.95 10.14 -4.27
CA ASP A 114 12.69 9.77 -2.89
C ASP A 114 11.32 10.28 -2.41
N GLY A 115 10.79 9.61 -1.39
CA GLY A 115 9.52 10.00 -0.75
C GLY A 115 9.71 10.83 0.52
N TYR A 116 10.84 11.49 0.76
CA TYR A 116 11.10 12.08 2.07
C TYR A 116 10.10 13.19 2.44
N ALA A 117 9.97 14.21 1.60
CA ALA A 117 9.06 15.34 1.84
C ALA A 117 7.60 14.90 2.07
N PRO A 118 6.96 14.08 1.20
CA PRO A 118 5.58 13.64 1.44
C PRO A 118 5.42 12.81 2.71
N GLU A 119 6.40 11.96 3.08
CA GLU A 119 6.35 11.22 4.35
C GLU A 119 6.52 12.16 5.55
N LEU A 120 7.40 13.16 5.47
CA LEU A 120 7.60 14.15 6.54
C LEU A 120 6.33 14.95 6.79
N TRP A 121 5.67 15.41 5.74
CA TRP A 121 4.43 16.18 5.87
C TRP A 121 3.29 15.35 6.47
N LYS A 122 3.12 14.09 6.05
CA LYS A 122 2.17 13.17 6.69
C LYS A 122 2.50 12.93 8.16
N PHE A 123 3.79 12.79 8.49
CA PHE A 123 4.23 12.62 9.87
C PHE A 123 3.92 13.85 10.74
N GLN A 124 4.18 15.05 10.24
CA GLN A 124 3.86 16.30 10.93
C GLN A 124 2.34 16.49 11.10
N ALA A 125 1.57 16.31 10.03
CA ALA A 125 0.12 16.44 10.06
C ALA A 125 -0.53 15.40 11.00
N SER A 126 -0.04 14.16 11.00
CA SER A 126 -0.49 13.12 11.94
C SER A 126 -0.19 13.50 13.39
N ALA A 127 1.00 14.05 13.68
CA ALA A 127 1.37 14.51 15.02
C ALA A 127 0.47 15.64 15.53
N ASP A 128 -0.06 16.49 14.63
CA ASP A 128 -1.00 17.54 15.00
C ASP A 128 -2.45 17.05 15.19
N LEU A 129 -2.84 16.01 14.44
CA LEU A 129 -4.15 15.38 14.57
C LEU A 129 -4.24 14.49 15.83
N GLN A 130 -3.16 13.81 16.19
CA GLN A 130 -3.16 12.81 17.26
C GLN A 130 -3.75 13.31 18.58
N PRO A 131 -3.40 14.51 19.11
CA PRO A 131 -3.99 15.02 20.35
C PRO A 131 -5.49 15.30 20.28
N ILE A 132 -6.03 15.56 19.08
CA ILE A 132 -7.46 15.83 18.87
C ILE A 132 -8.22 14.51 18.91
N LEU A 133 -7.68 13.52 18.23
CA LEU A 133 -8.30 12.22 18.12
C LEU A 133 -8.14 11.41 19.41
N SER A 134 -7.13 11.72 20.24
CA SER A 134 -6.82 10.94 21.44
C SER A 134 -7.87 11.02 22.53
N ASP A 135 -8.69 12.07 22.50
CA ASP A 135 -9.70 12.34 23.52
C ASP A 135 -11.03 11.62 23.25
N ILE A 136 -11.16 10.89 22.12
CA ILE A 136 -12.44 10.34 21.66
C ILE A 136 -12.57 8.84 21.95
N ASP A 137 -11.82 7.98 21.25
CA ASP A 137 -11.86 6.53 21.44
C ASP A 137 -10.54 5.86 21.01
N GLU A 138 -9.97 5.02 21.88
CA GLU A 138 -8.69 4.32 21.61
C GLU A 138 -8.77 3.33 20.43
N GLU A 139 -9.94 2.72 20.18
CA GLU A 139 -10.12 1.77 19.08
C GLU A 139 -9.89 2.45 17.72
N TYR A 140 -10.48 3.65 17.55
CA TYR A 140 -10.42 4.43 16.32
C TYR A 140 -9.02 5.02 16.06
N LEU A 141 -8.32 5.41 17.12
CA LEU A 141 -6.97 5.97 17.06
C LEU A 141 -5.95 5.05 16.41
N THR A 142 -5.95 3.77 16.79
CA THR A 142 -4.91 2.83 16.34
C THR A 142 -5.01 2.48 14.85
N GLN A 143 -6.08 2.92 14.20
CA GLN A 143 -6.42 2.59 12.82
C GLN A 143 -6.63 3.84 11.95
N THR A 144 -6.10 4.98 12.41
CA THR A 144 -6.12 6.22 11.64
C THR A 144 -4.98 6.24 10.64
N GLU A 145 -5.30 6.48 9.37
CA GLU A 145 -4.39 6.60 8.25
C GLU A 145 -4.56 7.99 7.63
N LEU A 146 -3.45 8.70 7.42
CA LEU A 146 -3.44 9.99 6.74
C LEU A 146 -2.72 9.83 5.40
N ALA A 147 -3.43 10.18 4.33
CA ALA A 147 -2.88 10.24 2.98
C ALA A 147 -3.06 11.65 2.41
N PHE A 148 -2.39 11.96 1.31
CA PHE A 148 -2.78 13.12 0.52
C PHE A 148 -4.01 12.78 -0.30
N ALA A 149 -4.90 13.74 -0.50
CA ALA A 149 -6.01 13.54 -1.42
C ALA A 149 -5.49 13.27 -2.84
N CYS A 150 -6.23 12.45 -3.61
CA CYS A 150 -5.71 11.96 -4.89
C CYS A 150 -5.23 13.09 -5.78
N CYS A 151 -4.16 12.79 -6.53
CA CYS A 151 -3.83 13.49 -7.76
C CYS A 151 -3.29 14.92 -7.56
N GLN A 152 -3.34 15.47 -6.34
CA GLN A 152 -2.77 16.78 -6.01
C GLN A 152 -1.27 16.74 -5.71
N VAL A 153 -0.74 15.63 -5.18
CA VAL A 153 0.70 15.50 -4.88
C VAL A 153 1.56 15.57 -6.14
N SER A 154 1.03 15.11 -7.28
CA SER A 154 1.74 15.19 -8.56
C SER A 154 1.90 16.62 -9.10
N GLU A 155 1.14 17.59 -8.56
CA GLU A 155 1.26 19.00 -8.93
C GLU A 155 2.39 19.70 -8.17
N TYR A 156 2.85 19.11 -7.06
CA TYR A 156 3.96 19.65 -6.29
C TYR A 156 5.28 19.06 -6.78
N ASP A 157 6.20 19.92 -7.24
CA ASP A 157 7.56 19.52 -7.64
C ASP A 157 8.44 19.26 -6.40
N TYR A 158 8.16 18.17 -5.69
CA TYR A 158 8.94 17.78 -4.52
C TYR A 158 10.36 17.32 -4.90
N ASP A 159 10.61 17.02 -6.17
CA ASP A 159 11.95 16.69 -6.67
C ASP A 159 12.87 17.92 -6.69
N ALA A 160 12.30 19.13 -6.80
CA ALA A 160 13.03 20.40 -6.70
C ALA A 160 13.44 20.78 -5.27
N ILE A 161 12.90 20.12 -4.23
CA ILE A 161 13.25 20.44 -2.83
C ILE A 161 14.71 20.09 -2.57
N GLN A 162 15.45 21.08 -2.03
CA GLN A 162 16.84 20.96 -1.61
C GLN A 162 17.02 21.62 -0.23
N GLY A 163 17.88 21.05 0.60
CA GLY A 163 18.18 21.54 1.93
C GLY A 163 17.10 21.19 2.95
N THR A 164 16.51 22.20 3.59
CA THR A 164 15.45 22.03 4.58
C THR A 164 14.10 21.86 3.89
N VAL A 165 13.39 20.76 4.19
CA VAL A 165 12.02 20.55 3.71
C VAL A 165 11.08 21.50 4.46
N PRO A 166 10.18 22.24 3.78
CA PRO A 166 9.24 23.15 4.42
C PRO A 166 8.25 22.41 5.31
N ASP A 167 7.63 23.11 6.27
CA ASP A 167 6.57 22.55 7.09
C ASP A 167 5.33 22.29 6.23
N TYR A 168 4.58 21.22 6.52
CA TYR A 168 3.38 20.91 5.74
C TYR A 168 2.33 22.04 5.81
N ARG A 169 2.32 22.87 6.86
CA ARG A 169 1.40 24.02 6.97
C ARG A 169 1.69 25.11 5.95
N ASP A 170 2.93 25.20 5.50
CA ASP A 170 3.34 26.09 4.42
C ASP A 170 2.98 25.53 3.04
N THR A 171 2.44 24.30 3.01
CA THR A 171 1.89 23.67 1.81
C THR A 171 0.36 23.83 1.78
N GLU A 172 -0.18 24.05 0.58
CA GLU A 172 -1.62 24.05 0.31
C GLU A 172 -2.11 22.62 -0.01
N LEU A 173 -1.37 21.59 0.40
CA LEU A 173 -1.69 20.20 0.07
C LEU A 173 -2.81 19.69 0.98
N PRO A 174 -3.94 19.23 0.41
CA PRO A 174 -5.00 18.61 1.19
C PRO A 174 -4.67 17.17 1.56
N PHE A 175 -5.22 16.77 2.70
CA PHE A 175 -5.12 15.41 3.21
C PHE A 175 -6.47 14.71 3.19
N GLU A 176 -6.40 13.38 3.09
CA GLU A 176 -7.49 12.45 3.33
C GLU A 176 -7.22 11.70 4.63
N LEU A 177 -8.16 11.81 5.58
CA LEU A 177 -8.12 11.08 6.84
C LEU A 177 -9.00 9.84 6.73
N THR A 178 -8.42 8.64 6.78
CA THR A 178 -9.18 7.39 6.83
C THR A 178 -9.08 6.77 8.21
N ILE A 179 -10.23 6.43 8.80
CA ILE A 179 -10.32 5.71 10.06
C ILE A 179 -10.89 4.33 9.75
N ARG A 180 -10.04 3.30 9.85
CA ARG A 180 -10.40 1.90 9.54
C ARG A 180 -10.83 1.17 10.81
N ILE A 181 -11.89 0.39 10.77
CA ILE A 181 -12.43 -0.27 11.96
C ILE A 181 -12.62 -1.73 11.60
N ASN A 182 -11.80 -2.61 12.19
CA ASN A 182 -11.73 -4.02 11.82
C ASN A 182 -12.82 -4.86 12.52
N ARG A 183 -14.08 -4.41 12.43
CA ARG A 183 -15.27 -5.08 12.94
C ARG A 183 -16.51 -4.58 12.20
N ALA A 184 -17.63 -5.28 12.38
CA ALA A 184 -18.94 -4.77 11.99
C ALA A 184 -19.27 -3.46 12.72
N MET A 185 -20.15 -2.68 12.10
CA MET A 185 -20.65 -1.43 12.64
C MET A 185 -21.58 -1.69 13.83
N LYS A 186 -21.61 -0.76 14.78
CA LYS A 186 -22.49 -0.74 15.95
C LYS A 186 -23.28 0.56 15.98
N ALA A 187 -24.44 0.57 16.63
CA ALA A 187 -25.24 1.78 16.86
C ALA A 187 -24.42 2.96 17.43
N THR A 188 -23.50 2.66 18.36
CA THR A 188 -22.64 3.67 19.01
C THR A 188 -21.65 4.34 18.07
N ASP A 189 -21.35 3.73 16.93
CA ASP A 189 -20.36 4.23 15.99
C ASP A 189 -20.84 5.50 15.30
N ILE A 190 -22.15 5.65 15.03
CA ILE A 190 -22.72 6.90 14.50
C ILE A 190 -22.41 8.08 15.42
N THR A 191 -22.61 7.90 16.73
CA THR A 191 -22.34 8.94 17.73
C THR A 191 -20.84 9.22 17.82
N THR A 192 -20.02 8.18 17.73
CA THR A 192 -18.56 8.30 17.75
C THR A 192 -18.05 9.05 16.52
N MET A 193 -18.51 8.70 15.32
CA MET A 193 -18.18 9.40 14.07
C MET A 193 -18.55 10.88 14.14
N HIS A 194 -19.75 11.21 14.65
CA HIS A 194 -20.14 12.60 14.85
C HIS A 194 -19.16 13.34 15.77
N HIS A 195 -18.77 12.73 16.90
CA HIS A 195 -17.81 13.34 17.82
C HIS A 195 -16.44 13.58 17.15
N TYR A 196 -15.95 12.64 16.33
CA TYR A 196 -14.75 12.82 15.53
C TYR A 196 -14.86 14.01 14.57
N LEU A 197 -15.97 14.10 13.82
CA LEU A 197 -16.19 15.18 12.86
C LEU A 197 -16.24 16.55 13.57
N SER A 198 -16.96 16.65 14.70
CA SER A 198 -17.03 17.88 15.50
C SER A 198 -15.68 18.30 16.07
N ALA A 199 -14.85 17.36 16.51
CA ALA A 199 -13.51 17.67 17.04
C ALA A 199 -12.59 18.23 15.93
N LEU A 200 -12.67 17.65 14.73
CA LEU A 200 -11.88 18.03 13.56
C LEU A 200 -12.29 19.39 12.97
N GLN A 201 -13.55 19.80 13.10
CA GLN A 201 -14.07 21.10 12.65
C GLN A 201 -13.26 22.30 13.20
N THR A 202 -12.67 22.17 14.38
CA THR A 202 -12.04 23.29 15.10
C THR A 202 -10.66 23.69 14.54
N LYS A 203 -10.16 23.02 13.50
CA LYS A 203 -8.79 23.18 13.02
C LYS A 203 -8.73 23.74 11.61
N GLU A 204 -7.77 24.65 11.44
CA GLU A 204 -7.39 25.18 10.14
C GLU A 204 -6.40 24.26 9.41
N LYS A 205 -5.58 23.49 10.16
CA LYS A 205 -4.61 22.53 9.61
C LYS A 205 -4.53 21.23 10.44
N PRO A 206 -4.23 20.07 9.83
CA PRO A 206 -4.13 19.87 8.38
C PRO A 206 -5.46 20.11 7.66
N GLU A 207 -5.37 20.60 6.44
CA GLU A 207 -6.53 20.81 5.60
C GLU A 207 -7.00 19.44 5.13
N LEU A 208 -8.14 19.01 5.65
CA LEU A 208 -8.74 17.73 5.29
C LEU A 208 -9.67 17.99 4.11
N GLU A 209 -9.39 17.43 2.95
CA GLU A 209 -10.33 17.43 1.81
C GLU A 209 -11.41 16.37 2.01
N GLN A 210 -11.08 15.29 2.72
CA GLN A 210 -11.99 14.19 2.96
C GLN A 210 -11.68 13.47 4.27
N ILE A 211 -12.74 13.02 4.95
CA ILE A 211 -12.66 12.08 6.07
C ILE A 211 -13.49 10.86 5.73
N MET A 212 -12.89 9.68 5.91
CA MET A 212 -13.53 8.40 5.69
C MET A 212 -13.56 7.55 6.95
N PHE A 213 -14.70 6.95 7.22
CA PHE A 213 -14.82 5.84 8.18
C PHE A 213 -15.10 4.58 7.39
N VAL A 214 -14.29 3.55 7.61
CA VAL A 214 -14.38 2.28 6.88
C VAL A 214 -14.49 1.15 7.89
N PHE A 215 -15.60 0.44 7.89
CA PHE A 215 -15.80 -0.75 8.72
C PHE A 215 -15.56 -1.99 7.86
N SER A 216 -14.71 -2.88 8.35
CA SER A 216 -14.28 -4.10 7.68
C SER A 216 -14.66 -5.31 8.52
N PRO A 217 -15.92 -5.78 8.47
CA PRO A 217 -16.32 -7.00 9.14
C PRO A 217 -15.52 -8.20 8.61
N ASN A 218 -15.05 -9.06 9.52
CA ASN A 218 -14.32 -10.26 9.13
C ASN A 218 -15.24 -11.18 8.31
N HIS A 219 -14.74 -11.70 7.20
CA HIS A 219 -15.43 -12.68 6.35
C HIS A 219 -16.66 -12.18 5.59
N SER A 220 -16.78 -10.86 5.38
CA SER A 220 -17.80 -10.29 4.51
C SER A 220 -17.16 -9.55 3.35
N SER A 221 -17.74 -9.67 2.16
CA SER A 221 -17.42 -8.85 0.99
C SER A 221 -18.08 -7.45 1.07
N ALA A 222 -18.90 -7.21 2.10
CA ALA A 222 -19.47 -5.91 2.41
C ALA A 222 -18.39 -4.85 2.65
N GLN A 223 -18.62 -3.66 2.09
CA GLN A 223 -17.84 -2.47 2.36
C GLN A 223 -18.76 -1.46 3.05
N ILE A 224 -18.64 -1.35 4.37
CA ILE A 224 -19.37 -0.32 5.12
C ILE A 224 -18.48 0.91 5.18
N GLN A 225 -18.92 2.02 4.56
CA GLN A 225 -18.12 3.22 4.42
C GLN A 225 -18.98 4.48 4.55
N TYR A 226 -18.46 5.46 5.28
CA TYR A 226 -18.96 6.82 5.31
C TYR A 226 -17.88 7.77 4.81
N ARG A 227 -18.22 8.65 3.87
CA ARG A 227 -17.29 9.60 3.25
C ARG A 227 -17.80 11.03 3.42
N PHE A 228 -17.04 11.82 4.17
CA PHE A 228 -17.36 13.22 4.48
C PHE A 228 -16.42 14.14 3.72
N PRO A 229 -16.92 15.05 2.86
CA PRO A 229 -16.13 16.14 2.32
C PRO A 229 -15.66 17.04 3.45
N GLY A 230 -14.41 17.48 3.40
CA GLY A 230 -13.82 18.38 4.38
C GLY A 230 -14.54 19.72 4.49
N THR A 231 -15.06 20.21 3.37
CA THR A 231 -15.91 21.42 3.32
C THR A 231 -17.19 21.30 4.12
N SER A 232 -17.64 20.08 4.44
CA SER A 232 -18.86 19.83 5.19
C SER A 232 -18.63 19.71 6.70
N LEU A 233 -17.39 19.67 7.19
CA LEU A 233 -17.09 19.45 8.62
C LEU A 233 -17.72 20.49 9.56
N GLY A 234 -18.09 21.65 9.03
CA GLY A 234 -18.72 22.74 9.75
C GLY A 234 -20.17 22.51 10.18
N ASP A 235 -20.90 21.72 9.40
CA ASP A 235 -22.36 21.81 9.30
C ASP A 235 -23.06 20.44 9.40
N ILE A 236 -22.32 19.38 9.74
CA ILE A 236 -22.87 18.02 9.79
C ILE A 236 -23.50 17.78 11.17
N GLU A 237 -24.82 17.79 11.23
CA GLU A 237 -25.56 17.26 12.36
C GLU A 237 -25.51 15.73 12.37
N GLN A 238 -25.66 15.11 13.55
CA GLN A 238 -25.66 13.65 13.66
C GLN A 238 -26.69 12.96 12.74
N THR A 239 -27.84 13.61 12.51
CA THR A 239 -28.90 13.11 11.61
C THR A 239 -28.52 13.17 10.13
N ASP A 240 -27.48 13.92 9.78
CA ASP A 240 -27.03 14.07 8.39
C ASP A 240 -26.01 13.00 7.98
N LEU A 241 -25.46 12.23 8.93
CA LEU A 241 -24.41 11.24 8.66
C LEU A 241 -24.83 10.19 7.62
N GLU A 242 -26.11 9.81 7.59
CA GLU A 242 -26.65 8.86 6.61
C GLU A 242 -26.54 9.38 5.16
N LYS A 243 -26.53 10.69 4.96
CA LYS A 243 -26.33 11.31 3.63
C LYS A 243 -24.92 11.11 3.09
N PHE A 244 -23.99 10.65 3.92
CA PHE A 244 -22.60 10.37 3.57
C PHE A 244 -22.29 8.88 3.57
N ASN A 245 -23.32 8.04 3.73
CA ASN A 245 -23.21 6.59 3.62
C ASN A 245 -22.90 6.19 2.17
N GLU A 246 -21.71 5.65 1.93
CA GLU A 246 -21.28 5.08 0.65
C GLU A 246 -21.14 3.56 0.74
N SER A 247 -21.78 2.95 1.74
CA SER A 247 -21.69 1.51 1.97
C SER A 247 -22.24 0.72 0.78
N ARG A 248 -21.59 -0.40 0.50
CA ARG A 248 -21.97 -1.33 -0.55
C ARG A 248 -22.00 -2.74 0.00
N LEU A 249 -23.07 -3.46 -0.30
CA LEU A 249 -23.28 -4.83 0.13
C LEU A 249 -23.47 -5.74 -1.09
N PRO A 250 -23.21 -7.05 -0.96
CA PRO A 250 -23.53 -8.01 -2.02
C PRO A 250 -25.00 -7.92 -2.40
N ALA A 251 -25.28 -7.90 -3.70
CA ALA A 251 -26.64 -7.76 -4.24
C ALA A 251 -27.63 -8.79 -3.64
N LYS A 252 -27.16 -10.02 -3.39
CA LYS A 252 -27.97 -11.09 -2.79
C LYS A 252 -28.31 -10.81 -1.32
N ASP A 253 -27.38 -10.26 -0.57
CA ASP A 253 -27.57 -9.96 0.86
C ASP A 253 -28.56 -8.81 1.01
N ILE A 254 -28.42 -7.76 0.21
CA ILE A 254 -29.40 -6.67 0.14
C ILE A 254 -30.80 -7.19 -0.20
N ALA A 255 -30.91 -8.03 -1.22
CA ALA A 255 -32.19 -8.60 -1.62
C ALA A 255 -32.83 -9.40 -0.47
N THR A 256 -32.02 -10.16 0.27
CA THR A 256 -32.46 -10.90 1.45
C THR A 256 -32.94 -9.97 2.57
N ILE A 257 -32.17 -8.93 2.89
CA ILE A 257 -32.50 -7.96 3.95
C ILE A 257 -33.79 -7.20 3.64
N THR A 258 -33.95 -6.76 2.39
CA THR A 258 -35.10 -5.96 1.94
C THR A 258 -36.33 -6.79 1.58
N GLY A 259 -36.18 -8.11 1.45
CA GLY A 259 -37.22 -8.99 0.91
C GLY A 259 -37.45 -8.83 -0.61
N ALA A 260 -36.58 -8.12 -1.31
CA ALA A 260 -36.60 -8.03 -2.76
C ALA A 260 -36.11 -9.34 -3.40
N SER A 261 -36.55 -9.64 -4.63
CA SER A 261 -35.89 -10.64 -5.45
C SER A 261 -34.79 -9.99 -6.27
N VAL A 262 -33.64 -10.64 -6.44
CA VAL A 262 -32.58 -10.19 -7.36
C VAL A 262 -32.28 -11.26 -8.40
N GLN A 263 -32.17 -10.85 -9.65
CA GLN A 263 -31.78 -11.70 -10.78
C GLN A 263 -30.61 -11.05 -11.52
N TRP A 264 -29.69 -11.89 -12.01
CA TRP A 264 -28.59 -11.43 -12.87
C TRP A 264 -29.01 -11.54 -14.33
N ASP A 265 -28.99 -10.42 -15.05
CA ASP A 265 -29.12 -10.36 -16.49
C ASP A 265 -27.71 -10.26 -17.09
N GLY A 266 -27.18 -11.40 -17.52
CA GLY A 266 -25.81 -11.49 -18.06
C GLY A 266 -25.64 -10.95 -19.48
N GLU A 267 -26.72 -10.63 -20.20
CA GLU A 267 -26.60 -10.00 -21.53
C GLU A 267 -26.28 -8.52 -21.39
N ASN A 268 -26.89 -7.86 -20.40
CA ASN A 268 -26.66 -6.45 -20.08
C ASN A 268 -25.74 -6.27 -18.85
N GLU A 269 -25.29 -7.39 -18.28
CA GLU A 269 -24.48 -7.53 -17.05
C GLU A 269 -24.95 -6.59 -15.92
N GLN A 270 -26.25 -6.69 -15.63
CA GLN A 270 -26.96 -5.91 -14.64
C GLN A 270 -27.64 -6.82 -13.61
N ALA A 271 -27.68 -6.37 -12.36
CA ALA A 271 -28.57 -6.93 -11.35
C ALA A 271 -29.94 -6.26 -11.44
N VAL A 272 -30.99 -7.08 -11.51
CA VAL A 272 -32.39 -6.64 -11.54
C VAL A 272 -33.03 -6.99 -10.21
N PHE A 273 -33.26 -5.97 -9.39
CA PHE A 273 -33.99 -6.07 -8.15
C PHE A 273 -35.48 -5.79 -8.40
N THR A 274 -36.34 -6.59 -7.79
CA THR A 274 -37.80 -6.41 -7.84
C THR A 274 -38.38 -6.51 -6.44
N LEU A 275 -39.13 -5.49 -6.03
CA LEU A 275 -39.92 -5.48 -4.81
C LEU A 275 -41.29 -4.88 -5.10
N ASN A 276 -42.35 -5.65 -4.88
CA ASN A 276 -43.72 -5.29 -5.27
C ASN A 276 -43.81 -4.96 -6.77
N ASN A 277 -44.19 -3.72 -7.12
CA ASN A 277 -44.26 -3.25 -8.51
C ASN A 277 -43.04 -2.41 -8.92
N THR A 278 -42.02 -2.32 -8.06
CA THR A 278 -40.82 -1.52 -8.29
C THR A 278 -39.70 -2.41 -8.80
N VAL A 279 -39.07 -1.97 -9.89
CA VAL A 279 -37.92 -2.65 -10.52
C VAL A 279 -36.74 -1.70 -10.53
N LEU A 280 -35.63 -2.09 -9.89
CA LEU A 280 -34.36 -1.38 -9.95
C LEU A 280 -33.35 -2.23 -10.73
N LYS A 281 -32.73 -1.65 -11.75
CA LYS A 281 -31.62 -2.27 -12.48
C LYS A 281 -30.32 -1.55 -12.17
N VAL A 282 -29.28 -2.30 -11.85
CA VAL A 282 -27.96 -1.78 -11.46
C VAL A 282 -26.88 -2.46 -12.30
N ASN A 283 -26.11 -1.68 -13.05
CA ASN A 283 -25.03 -2.18 -13.88
C ASN A 283 -23.79 -2.54 -13.06
N SER A 284 -22.99 -3.49 -13.53
CA SER A 284 -21.78 -3.94 -12.83
C SER A 284 -20.52 -3.08 -13.03
N TRP A 285 -20.59 -2.06 -13.88
CA TRP A 285 -19.44 -1.21 -14.26
C TRP A 285 -19.70 0.29 -14.21
N GLY A 286 -20.75 0.80 -13.54
CA GLY A 286 -20.83 2.25 -13.51
C GLY A 286 -22.05 2.95 -12.93
N TYR A 287 -22.04 4.22 -13.32
CA TYR A 287 -22.82 5.39 -12.93
C TYR A 287 -24.29 5.38 -13.39
N GLU A 288 -24.84 4.21 -13.73
CA GLU A 288 -26.19 4.11 -14.26
C GLU A 288 -27.01 3.08 -13.50
N ALA A 289 -28.15 3.53 -13.00
CA ALA A 289 -29.19 2.71 -12.41
C ALA A 289 -30.54 3.13 -12.99
N LEU A 290 -31.42 2.16 -13.23
CA LEU A 290 -32.75 2.39 -13.78
C LEU A 290 -33.81 2.02 -12.76
N LEU A 291 -34.66 2.98 -12.37
CA LEU A 291 -35.84 2.74 -11.54
C LEU A 291 -37.08 2.76 -12.41
N ASN A 292 -37.76 1.62 -12.54
CA ASN A 292 -38.93 1.44 -13.41
C ASN A 292 -38.71 1.88 -14.86
N GLY A 293 -37.45 1.80 -15.33
CA GLY A 293 -37.04 2.20 -16.68
C GLY A 293 -36.56 3.65 -16.80
N GLU A 294 -36.62 4.45 -15.75
CA GLU A 294 -36.11 5.82 -15.71
C GLU A 294 -34.69 5.85 -15.11
N ILE A 295 -33.82 6.69 -15.66
CA ILE A 295 -32.44 6.84 -15.18
C ILE A 295 -32.45 7.56 -13.83
N ILE A 296 -31.79 6.98 -12.83
CA ILE A 296 -31.44 7.67 -11.58
C ILE A 296 -30.20 8.52 -11.89
N GLU A 297 -30.27 9.82 -11.62
CA GLU A 297 -29.13 10.72 -11.85
C GLU A 297 -28.05 10.52 -10.78
N SER A 298 -26.79 10.42 -11.23
CA SER A 298 -25.59 10.33 -10.38
C SER A 298 -25.68 9.27 -9.26
N PRO A 299 -26.03 8.01 -9.56
CA PRO A 299 -26.02 6.97 -8.55
C PRO A 299 -24.58 6.71 -8.10
N LEU A 300 -24.40 6.32 -6.83
CA LEU A 300 -23.14 5.73 -6.41
C LEU A 300 -22.85 4.49 -7.25
N ASP A 301 -21.59 4.29 -7.64
CA ASP A 301 -21.24 3.18 -8.52
C ASP A 301 -21.36 1.84 -7.81
N ALA A 302 -21.94 0.85 -8.51
CA ALA A 302 -21.80 -0.55 -8.16
C ALA A 302 -20.59 -1.16 -8.90
N TYR A 303 -19.98 -2.18 -8.30
CA TYR A 303 -18.84 -2.86 -8.91
C TYR A 303 -18.72 -4.31 -8.46
N ILE A 304 -17.95 -5.11 -9.20
CA ILE A 304 -17.67 -6.50 -8.85
C ILE A 304 -16.57 -6.56 -7.79
N GLY A 305 -16.91 -7.06 -6.60
CA GLY A 305 -15.99 -7.25 -5.47
C GLY A 305 -15.08 -8.47 -5.61
N GLY A 306 -14.22 -8.68 -4.61
CA GLY A 306 -13.17 -9.72 -4.63
C GLY A 306 -13.67 -11.16 -4.75
N GLU A 307 -14.91 -11.43 -4.34
CA GLU A 307 -15.55 -12.75 -4.45
C GLU A 307 -16.37 -12.93 -5.74
N ASN A 308 -16.18 -12.04 -6.73
CA ASN A 308 -16.95 -12.00 -7.97
C ASN A 308 -18.45 -11.78 -7.74
N GLU A 309 -18.78 -10.99 -6.71
CA GLU A 309 -20.12 -10.58 -6.35
C GLU A 309 -20.32 -9.11 -6.70
N LEU A 310 -21.51 -8.74 -7.18
CA LEU A 310 -21.84 -7.33 -7.38
C LEU A 310 -22.11 -6.66 -6.02
N LEU A 311 -21.27 -5.70 -5.67
CA LEU A 311 -21.45 -4.82 -4.53
C LEU A 311 -22.28 -3.61 -4.95
N VAL A 312 -23.46 -3.48 -4.38
CA VAL A 312 -24.46 -2.46 -4.74
C VAL A 312 -24.55 -1.43 -3.61
N PRO A 313 -24.60 -0.12 -3.93
CA PRO A 313 -24.75 0.91 -2.91
C PRO A 313 -26.06 0.76 -2.12
N VAL A 314 -25.95 0.80 -0.80
CA VAL A 314 -27.09 0.66 0.12
C VAL A 314 -28.12 1.76 -0.12
N ARG A 315 -27.67 3.02 -0.21
CA ARG A 315 -28.56 4.18 -0.44
C ARG A 315 -29.36 4.11 -1.73
N LEU A 316 -28.79 3.51 -2.78
CA LEU A 316 -29.49 3.33 -4.06
C LEU A 316 -30.72 2.44 -3.87
N ILE A 317 -30.59 1.41 -3.04
CA ILE A 317 -31.66 0.46 -2.73
C ILE A 317 -32.69 1.07 -1.79
N GLU A 318 -32.23 1.76 -0.75
CA GLU A 318 -33.09 2.48 0.20
C GLU A 318 -33.98 3.51 -0.53
N GLN A 319 -33.40 4.29 -1.45
CA GLN A 319 -34.12 5.25 -2.28
C GLN A 319 -35.10 4.56 -3.24
N ALA A 320 -34.68 3.47 -3.89
CA ALA A 320 -35.52 2.78 -4.87
C ALA A 320 -36.75 2.11 -4.23
N PHE A 321 -36.60 1.57 -3.02
CA PHE A 321 -37.63 0.76 -2.36
C PHE A 321 -38.29 1.43 -1.16
N ASP A 322 -37.93 2.68 -0.84
CA ASP A 322 -38.42 3.42 0.33
C ASP A 322 -38.28 2.58 1.62
N THR A 323 -37.08 2.04 1.80
CA THR A 323 -36.72 1.16 2.92
C THR A 323 -35.45 1.66 3.61
N SER A 324 -35.22 1.21 4.84
CA SER A 324 -33.98 1.48 5.57
C SER A 324 -33.26 0.16 5.85
N ILE A 325 -31.96 0.13 5.59
CA ILE A 325 -31.10 -1.04 5.78
C ILE A 325 -30.20 -0.78 6.99
N SER A 326 -30.42 -1.54 8.07
CA SER A 326 -29.52 -1.53 9.22
C SER A 326 -28.17 -2.13 8.82
N LEU A 327 -27.09 -1.37 9.03
CA LEU A 327 -25.72 -1.82 8.80
C LEU A 327 -25.08 -2.49 10.02
N GLU A 328 -25.79 -2.54 11.15
CA GLU A 328 -25.28 -3.10 12.41
C GLU A 328 -25.16 -4.63 12.38
N ASP A 329 -25.95 -5.28 11.52
CA ASP A 329 -26.07 -6.74 11.43
C ASP A 329 -25.36 -7.34 10.19
N VAL A 330 -24.58 -6.53 9.47
CA VAL A 330 -23.88 -6.90 8.22
C VAL A 330 -22.41 -7.21 8.49
#